data_AF-A0A3R9GBY6-F1
#
_entry.id   AF-A0A3R9GBY6-F1
#
_cell.length_a   1.000
_cell.length_b   1.000
_cell.length_c   1.000
_cell.angle_alpha   90.00
_cell.angle_beta   90.00
_cell.angle_gamma   90.00
#
_symmetry.space_group_name_H-M   'P 1'
#
loop_
_entity.id
_entity.type
_entity.pdbx_description
1 polymer ?
#
loop_
_entity_poly.entity_id
_entity_poly.type
_entity_poly.pdbx_seq_one_letter_code
_entity_poly.pdbx_strand_id
1 'polypeptide(L)' 'MGNTTTRTFVQNKETKNTVRFSEVPVKGEDEIIGQLYIRKTAFEDKVPDEVEIQVSF' A
#
# COMPACT_ATOMS: atom_id res chain seq x y z
N MET A 1 -4.52 5.77 23.74
CA MET A 1 -3.89 4.59 23.13
C MET A 1 -4.16 4.72 21.65
N GLY A 2 -3.12 4.88 20.82
CA GLY A 2 -3.31 5.10 19.39
C GLY A 2 -3.82 3.83 18.71
N ASN A 3 -4.82 3.97 17.84
CA ASN A 3 -5.33 2.83 17.06
C ASN A 3 -4.31 2.54 15.97
N THR A 4 -3.72 1.35 16.00
CA THR A 4 -2.78 0.89 14.98
C THR A 4 -3.38 -0.29 14.22
N THR A 5 -3.35 -0.25 12.90
CA THR A 5 -3.89 -1.30 12.04
C THR A 5 -2.96 -1.56 10.86
N THR A 6 -3.05 -2.77 10.32
CA THR A 6 -2.23 -3.24 9.20
C THR A 6 -3.12 -3.40 7.97
N ARG A 7 -2.63 -2.92 6.82
CA ARG A 7 -3.34 -2.96 5.54
C ARG A 7 -2.46 -3.53 4.44
N THR A 8 -3.04 -4.41 3.64
CA THR A 8 -2.40 -5.02 2.48
C THR A 8 -2.74 -4.24 1.23
N PHE A 9 -1.77 -4.09 0.32
CA PHE A 9 -1.95 -3.42 -0.96
C PHE A 9 -1.35 -4.25 -2.09
N VAL A 10 -2.08 -4.37 -3.19
CA VAL A 10 -1.62 -5.08 -4.40
C VAL A 10 -1.17 -4.10 -5.47
N GLN A 11 -0.08 -4.43 -6.17
CA GLN A 11 0.46 -3.62 -7.25
C GLN A 11 -0.61 -3.47 -8.33
N ASN A 12 -0.93 -2.22 -8.65
CA ASN A 12 -1.92 -1.91 -9.66
C ASN A 12 -1.28 -1.48 -10.98
N LYS A 13 -0.36 -0.51 -10.93
CA LYS A 13 0.38 -0.06 -12.11
C LYS A 13 1.68 0.65 -11.74
N GLU A 14 2.63 0.61 -12.66
CA GLU A 14 3.82 1.45 -12.59
C GLU A 14 3.63 2.78 -13.31
N THR A 15 4.32 3.81 -12.83
CA THR A 15 4.48 5.10 -13.51
C THR A 15 5.97 5.40 -13.70
N LYS A 16 6.31 6.61 -14.16
CA LYS A 16 7.71 7.03 -14.38
C LYS A 16 8.56 6.86 -13.11
N ASN A 17 8.07 7.32 -11.96
CA ASN A 17 8.87 7.43 -10.73
C ASN A 17 8.23 6.73 -9.53
N THR A 18 7.02 6.19 -9.67
CA THR A 18 6.30 5.53 -8.59
C THR A 18 5.65 4.25 -9.07
N VAL A 19 5.28 3.42 -8.11
CA VAL A 19 4.39 2.28 -8.28
C VAL A 19 3.14 2.58 -7.48
N ARG A 20 1.97 2.42 -8.12
CA ARG A 20 0.67 2.54 -7.47
C ARG A 20 0.22 1.16 -7.01
N PHE A 21 -0.15 1.08 -5.74
CA PHE A 21 -0.80 -0.08 -5.13
C PHE A 21 -2.22 0.29 -4.71
N SER A 22 -3.12 -0.69 -4.75
CA SER A 22 -4.52 -0.56 -4.32
C SER A 22 -4.73 -1.33 -3.04
N GLU A 23 -5.40 -0.73 -2.06
CA GLU A 23 -5.74 -1.38 -0.79
C GLU A 23 -6.60 -2.61 -1.08
N VAL A 24 -6.29 -3.72 -0.42
CA VAL A 24 -7.12 -4.93 -0.46
C VAL A 24 -8.28 -4.72 0.51
N PRO A 25 -9.54 -4.74 0.04
CA PRO A 25 -10.69 -4.53 0.92
C PRO A 25 -10.77 -5.61 1.99
N VAL A 26 -10.92 -5.19 3.25
CA VAL A 26 -11.22 -6.09 4.36
C VAL A 26 -12.73 -6.15 4.52
N LYS A 27 -13.31 -7.36 4.57
CA LYS A 27 -14.76 -7.54 4.60
C LYS A 27 -15.38 -6.85 5.81
N GLY A 28 -16.28 -5.89 5.54
CA GLY A 28 -16.99 -5.15 6.58
C GLY A 28 -16.24 -3.93 7.11
N GLU A 29 -15.11 -3.58 6.49
CA GLU A 29 -14.35 -2.37 6.80
C GLU A 29 -14.23 -1.49 5.56
N ASP A 30 -14.26 -0.18 5.78
CA ASP A 30 -13.94 0.80 4.74
C ASP A 30 -12.42 0.84 4.50
N GLU A 31 -12.03 1.19 3.27
CA GLU A 31 -10.64 1.49 2.93
C GLU A 31 -10.13 2.66 3.76
N ILE A 32 -8.91 2.54 4.30
CA ILE A 32 -8.30 3.61 5.09
C ILE A 32 -7.48 4.56 4.21
N ILE A 33 -6.77 4.01 3.22
CA ILE A 33 -5.85 4.73 2.33
C ILE A 33 -6.37 4.71 0.89
N GLY A 34 -6.92 3.58 0.44
CA GLY A 34 -7.41 3.36 -0.92
C GLY A 34 -6.30 3.18 -1.96
N GLN A 35 -5.47 4.21 -2.19
CA GLN A 35 -4.33 4.16 -3.11
C GLN A 35 -3.01 4.55 -2.45
N LEU A 36 -2.01 3.69 -2.59
CA LEU A 36 -0.65 3.93 -2.10
C LEU A 36 0.31 4.14 -3.26
N TYR A 37 1.09 5.22 -3.23
CA TYR A 37 2.12 5.50 -4.22
C TYR A 37 3.51 5.42 -3.58
N ILE A 38 4.27 4.40 -3.94
CA ILE A 38 5.64 4.22 -3.44
C ILE A 38 6.63 4.64 -4.54
N ARG A 39 7.66 5.42 -4.19
CA ARG A 39 8.73 5.81 -5.12
C ARG A 39 9.51 4.57 -5.55
N LYS A 40 9.86 4.47 -6.84
CA LYS A 40 10.63 3.33 -7.35
C LYS A 40 11.99 3.16 -6.65
N THR A 41 12.57 4.26 -6.19
CA THR A 41 13.84 4.28 -5.42
C THR A 41 13.75 3.62 -4.05
N ALA A 42 12.55 3.29 -3.55
CA ALA A 42 12.38 2.55 -2.32
C ALA A 42 12.49 1.03 -2.52
N PHE A 43 12.47 0.55 -3.76
CA PHE A 43 12.65 -0.86 -4.10
C PHE A 43 14.10 -1.04 -4.57
N GLU A 44 14.84 -1.96 -3.94
CA GLU A 44 16.26 -2.17 -4.25
C GLU A 44 16.46 -2.87 -5.60
N ASP A 45 15.71 -3.94 -5.87
CA ASP A 45 15.88 -4.75 -7.09
C ASP A 45 14.59 -4.88 -7.90
N LYS A 46 13.54 -5.41 -7.27
CA LYS A 46 12.26 -5.69 -7.94
C LYS A 46 11.13 -5.03 -7.16
N VAL A 47 10.19 -4.46 -7.89
CA VAL A 47 8.91 -4.03 -7.34
C VAL A 47 8.11 -5.29 -6.91
N PRO A 48 7.65 -5.36 -5.66
CA PRO A 48 6.83 -6.46 -5.20
C PRO A 48 5.41 -6.34 -5.73
N ASP A 49 4.74 -7.48 -5.91
CA ASP A 49 3.34 -7.54 -6.32
C ASP A 49 2.39 -7.13 -5.18
N GLU A 50 2.85 -7.19 -3.93
CA GLU A 50 2.09 -6.89 -2.72
C GLU A 50 2.97 -6.18 -1.67
N VAL A 51 2.38 -5.25 -0.91
CA VAL A 51 3.02 -4.58 0.23
C VAL A 51 2.07 -4.51 1.42
N GLU A 52 2.63 -4.49 2.62
CA GLU A 52 1.89 -4.32 3.87
C GLU A 52 2.31 -3.00 4.55
N ILE A 53 1.33 -2.22 5.00
CA ILE A 53 1.54 -0.93 5.66
C ILE A 53 0.82 -0.90 7.00
N GLN A 54 1.52 -0.42 8.02
CA GLN A 54 0.97 -0.16 9.34
C GLN A 54 0.61 1.32 9.48
N VAL A 55 -0.63 1.60 9.87
CA VAL A 55 -1.18 2.95 10.05
C VAL A 55 -1.55 3.16 11.52
N SER A 56 -1.07 4.24 12.12
CA SER A 56 -1.33 4.62 13.51
C SER A 56 -1.91 6.03 13.60
N PHE A 57 -2.90 6.23 14.48
CA PHE A 57 -3.54 7.53 14.78
C PHE A 57 -3.27 8.00 16.21
#